data_AF-A0AA35DA39-F1
#
_entry.id   AF-A0AA35DA39-F1
#
_cell.length_a   1.000
_cell.length_b   1.000
_cell.length_c   1.000
_cell.angle_alpha   90.00
_cell.angle_beta   90.00
_cell.angle_gamma   90.00
#
_symmetry.space_group_name_H-M   'P 1'
#
loop_
_entity.id
_entity.type
_entity.pdbx_description
1 polymer ?
#
loop_
_entity_poly.entity_id
_entity_poly.type
_entity_poly.pdbx_seq_one_letter_code
_entity_poly.pdbx_strand_id
1 'polypeptide(L)'
;MSLADLDAPRLNTAGIAALLGCTRQHAADNVTKRVDFPPPCINVSNRMRSWLYRDVLAWLNPQGALDASRDEAIGHGILDADGLAKWLGCTRKHLSQSLLMRPDFPPPFLYASQRMRWWRASDVQAWCKDKGMAAEFAAPLARSHVVDGV
;
A
#
# COMPACT_ATOMS: atom_id res chain seq x y z
N MET A 1 5.87 8.31 24.28
CA MET A 1 5.20 7.01 24.37
C MET A 1 4.22 7.08 25.54
N SER A 2 2.94 6.88 25.29
CA SER A 2 1.89 6.93 26.31
C SER A 2 1.76 5.58 27.04
N LEU A 3 1.07 5.54 28.19
CA LEU A 3 0.77 4.29 28.90
C LEU A 3 -0.01 3.29 28.02
N ALA A 4 -0.91 3.79 27.16
CA ALA A 4 -1.66 2.96 26.21
C ALA A 4 -0.78 2.30 25.13
N ASP A 5 0.46 2.77 24.95
CA ASP A 5 1.37 2.25 23.92
C ASP A 5 2.25 1.10 24.43
N LEU A 6 2.20 0.77 25.72
CA LEU A 6 3.01 -0.31 26.29
C LEU A 6 2.62 -1.67 25.71
N ASP A 7 1.32 -1.95 25.64
CA ASP A 7 0.76 -3.22 25.16
C ASP A 7 0.31 -3.18 23.69
N ALA A 8 0.51 -2.05 23.01
CA ALA A 8 0.10 -1.90 21.63
C ALA A 8 0.92 -2.81 20.68
N PRO A 9 0.31 -3.40 19.64
CA PRO A 9 1.02 -4.17 18.63
C PRO A 9 2.16 -3.37 17.98
N ARG A 10 3.33 -4.00 17.82
CA ARG A 10 4.54 -3.37 17.28
C ARG A 10 5.08 -4.14 16.10
N LEU A 11 5.71 -3.41 15.18
CA LEU A 11 6.48 -3.98 14.09
C LEU A 11 7.96 -3.72 14.31
N ASN A 12 8.77 -4.76 14.11
CA ASN A 12 10.19 -4.58 13.83
C ASN A 12 10.39 -4.40 12.31
N THR A 13 11.63 -4.19 11.88
CA THR A 13 11.95 -4.01 10.45
C THR A 13 11.54 -5.20 9.57
N ALA A 14 11.58 -6.43 10.10
CA ALA A 14 11.14 -7.60 9.33
C ALA A 14 9.61 -7.61 9.15
N GLY A 15 8.86 -7.21 10.18
CA GLY A 15 7.40 -7.03 10.08
C GLY A 15 7.02 -5.95 9.07
N ILE A 16 7.72 -4.82 9.05
CA ILE A 16 7.53 -3.76 8.03
C ILE A 16 7.82 -4.30 6.63
N ALA A 17 8.90 -5.07 6.47
CA ALA A 17 9.28 -5.65 5.19
C ALA A 17 8.23 -6.64 4.68
N ALA A 18 7.73 -7.53 5.55
CA ALA A 18 6.67 -8.47 5.23
C ALA A 18 5.39 -7.76 4.80
N LEU A 19 5.01 -6.69 5.50
CA LEU A 19 3.83 -5.90 5.18
C LEU A 19 3.95 -5.22 3.82
N LEU A 20 5.14 -4.77 3.45
CA LEU A 20 5.41 -4.14 2.16
C LEU A 20 5.75 -5.14 1.04
N GLY A 21 5.85 -6.45 1.34
CA GLY A 21 6.30 -7.46 0.38
C GLY A 21 7.73 -7.25 -0.11
N CYS A 22 8.61 -6.64 0.69
CA CYS A 22 10.01 -6.38 0.32
C CYS A 22 10.99 -7.10 1.26
N THR A 23 12.30 -6.96 0.99
CA THR A 23 13.33 -7.57 1.85
C THR A 23 13.54 -6.76 3.12
N ARG A 24 13.93 -7.42 4.22
CA ARG A 24 14.28 -6.74 5.48
C ARG A 24 15.36 -5.67 5.28
N GLN A 25 16.38 -5.96 4.46
CA GLN A 25 17.45 -5.02 4.17
C GLN A 25 16.90 -3.77 3.47
N HIS A 26 16.01 -3.96 2.49
CA HIS A 26 15.39 -2.85 1.79
C HIS A 26 14.57 -1.95 2.72
N ALA A 27 13.74 -2.56 3.58
CA ALA A 27 12.98 -1.82 4.58
C ALA A 27 13.88 -1.04 5.54
N ALA A 28 14.97 -1.65 6.02
CA ALA A 28 15.94 -0.99 6.90
C ALA A 28 16.59 0.22 6.23
N ASP A 29 17.05 0.07 5.00
CA ASP A 29 17.89 1.08 4.36
C ASP A 29 17.12 2.20 3.69
N ASN A 30 15.90 1.92 3.22
CA ASN A 30 15.16 2.85 2.38
C ASN A 30 13.87 3.29 3.04
N VAL A 31 13.08 2.36 3.58
CA VAL A 31 11.75 2.67 4.14
C VAL A 31 11.89 3.40 5.48
N THR A 32 12.61 2.81 6.44
CA THR A 32 12.69 3.36 7.81
C THR A 32 13.52 4.64 7.92
N LYS A 33 14.24 5.02 6.85
CA LYS A 33 15.05 6.24 6.78
C LYS A 33 14.33 7.39 6.07
N ARG A 34 13.12 7.19 5.53
CA ARG A 34 12.39 8.30 4.91
C ARG A 34 12.06 9.35 5.96
N VAL A 35 12.12 10.62 5.55
CA VAL A 35 11.82 11.77 6.40
C VAL A 35 10.38 11.77 6.91
N ASP A 36 9.46 11.16 6.16
CA ASP A 36 8.03 11.07 6.45
C ASP A 36 7.64 9.74 7.14
N PHE A 37 8.58 8.81 7.34
CA PHE A 37 8.30 7.55 8.02
C PHE A 37 8.10 7.77 9.53
N PRO A 38 7.16 7.08 10.20
CA PRO A 38 6.90 7.29 11.61
C PRO A 38 8.15 7.04 12.46
N PRO A 39 8.35 7.82 13.54
CA PRO A 39 9.46 7.59 14.45
C PRO A 39 9.27 6.27 15.21
N PRO A 40 10.36 5.54 15.51
CA PRO A 40 10.28 4.33 16.31
C PRO A 40 9.83 4.63 17.74
N CYS A 41 8.95 3.78 18.29
CA CYS A 41 8.56 3.85 19.70
C CYS A 41 9.61 3.21 20.63
N ILE A 42 10.44 2.30 20.10
CA ILE A 42 11.65 1.77 20.75
C ILE A 42 12.82 2.00 19.81
N ASN A 43 13.85 2.72 20.26
CA ASN A 43 15.03 3.06 19.44
C ASN A 43 16.35 2.85 20.19
N VAL A 44 16.53 1.66 20.77
CA VAL A 44 17.73 1.33 21.56
C VAL A 44 18.87 0.81 20.68
N SER A 45 18.55 -0.06 19.73
CA SER A 45 19.52 -0.63 18.78
C SER A 45 18.83 -1.02 17.48
N ASN A 46 19.58 -1.24 16.41
CA ASN A 46 19.02 -1.71 15.13
C ASN A 46 18.23 -3.03 15.25
N ARG A 47 18.57 -3.88 16.24
CA ARG A 47 17.88 -5.15 16.48
C ARG A 47 16.60 -4.99 17.31
N MET A 48 16.59 -4.04 18.25
CA MET A 48 15.46 -3.77 19.14
C MET A 48 14.54 -2.66 18.66
N ARG A 49 14.86 -2.04 17.52
CA ARG A 49 14.05 -0.95 16.98
C ARG A 49 12.67 -1.45 16.57
N SER A 50 11.64 -0.77 17.08
CA SER A 50 10.25 -1.09 16.75
C SER A 50 9.39 0.16 16.60
N TRP A 51 8.33 0.02 15.81
CA TRP A 51 7.32 1.05 15.55
C TRP A 51 5.95 0.55 15.99
N LEU A 52 5.08 1.48 16.39
CA LEU A 52 3.69 1.12 16.64
C LEU A 52 3.03 0.71 15.32
N TYR A 53 2.30 -0.41 15.34
CA TYR A 53 1.64 -0.94 14.15
C TYR A 53 0.69 0.10 13.53
N ARG A 54 -0.09 0.78 14.38
CA ARG A 54 -1.04 1.82 13.96
C ARG A 54 -0.38 3.01 13.25
N ASP A 55 0.81 3.42 13.69
CA ASP A 55 1.51 4.59 13.11
C ASP A 55 2.06 4.22 11.72
N VAL A 56 2.56 2.99 11.58
CA VAL A 56 2.97 2.45 10.27
C VAL A 56 1.76 2.34 9.34
N LEU A 57 0.62 1.82 9.81
CA LEU A 57 -0.59 1.75 9.01
C LEU A 57 -1.12 3.13 8.59
N ALA A 58 -1.16 4.09 9.51
CA ALA A 58 -1.59 5.46 9.21
C ALA A 58 -0.66 6.13 8.20
N TRP A 59 0.65 5.84 8.26
CA TRP A 59 1.59 6.32 7.25
C TRP A 59 1.36 5.71 5.87
N LEU A 60 1.02 4.41 5.80
CA LEU A 60 0.72 3.73 4.54
C LEU A 60 -0.58 4.24 3.93
N ASN A 61 -1.64 4.32 4.74
CA ASN A 61 -2.94 4.80 4.34
C ASN A 61 -3.46 5.83 5.35
N PRO A 62 -3.16 7.13 5.15
CA PRO A 62 -3.62 8.20 6.03
C PRO A 62 -5.15 8.30 6.11
N GLN A 63 -5.85 7.93 5.03
CA GLN A 63 -7.32 7.91 4.98
C GLN A 63 -7.88 6.65 5.65
N GLY A 64 -7.14 5.54 5.54
CA GLY A 64 -7.32 4.22 6.18
C GLY A 64 -7.47 4.24 7.71
N ALA A 65 -6.92 5.28 8.34
CA ALA A 65 -6.98 5.44 9.79
C ALA A 65 -8.31 6.06 10.25
N LEU A 66 -9.10 6.64 9.33
CA LEU A 66 -10.38 7.31 9.62
C LEU A 66 -11.60 6.44 9.26
N ASP A 67 -11.42 5.42 8.42
CA ASP A 67 -12.47 4.66 7.72
C ASP A 67 -12.51 3.17 8.09
N ALA A 68 -11.96 2.79 9.27
CA ALA A 68 -11.92 1.43 9.83
C ALA A 68 -13.30 0.71 10.00
N SER A 69 -14.35 1.26 9.40
CA SER A 69 -15.71 0.75 9.34
C SER A 69 -16.16 0.33 7.93
N ARG A 70 -15.28 0.28 6.90
CA ARG A 70 -15.70 -0.16 5.55
C ARG A 70 -14.71 -1.07 4.82
N ASP A 71 -15.11 -2.34 4.72
CA ASP A 71 -14.73 -3.38 3.75
C ASP A 71 -13.30 -3.96 3.73
N GLU A 72 -13.23 -5.25 4.03
CA GLU A 72 -12.06 -6.12 4.24
C GLU A 72 -11.26 -6.51 2.98
N ALA A 73 -11.40 -5.83 1.83
CA ALA A 73 -10.79 -6.31 0.58
C ALA A 73 -9.57 -5.51 0.09
N ILE A 74 -9.28 -4.33 0.62
CA ILE A 74 -8.14 -3.49 0.19
C ILE A 74 -7.16 -3.34 1.35
N GLY A 75 -6.50 -4.44 1.70
CA GLY A 75 -5.48 -4.48 2.75
C GLY A 75 -4.47 -3.34 2.61
N HIS A 76 -4.44 -2.46 3.62
CA HIS A 76 -3.43 -1.43 3.86
C HIS A 76 -3.39 -0.21 2.94
N GLY A 77 -4.29 -0.09 1.94
CA GLY A 77 -4.38 1.10 1.08
C GLY A 77 -3.12 1.44 0.27
N ILE A 78 -2.14 0.55 0.23
CA ILE A 78 -0.94 0.63 -0.61
C ILE A 78 -0.87 -0.61 -1.48
N LEU A 79 -0.62 -0.40 -2.76
CA LEU A 79 -0.54 -1.44 -3.78
C LEU A 79 0.85 -1.42 -4.39
N ASP A 80 1.52 -2.57 -4.43
CA ASP A 80 2.62 -2.77 -5.36
C ASP A 80 2.08 -2.84 -6.79
N ALA A 81 2.98 -3.02 -7.76
CA ALA A 81 2.57 -2.97 -9.14
C ALA A 81 1.71 -4.19 -9.59
N ASP A 82 1.81 -5.33 -8.91
CA ASP A 82 0.97 -6.50 -9.19
C ASP A 82 -0.42 -6.35 -8.55
N GLY A 83 -0.48 -5.90 -7.30
CA GLY A 83 -1.71 -5.54 -6.59
C GLY A 83 -2.46 -4.42 -7.32
N LEU A 84 -1.75 -3.43 -7.84
CA LEU A 84 -2.32 -2.34 -8.65
C LEU A 84 -2.92 -2.88 -9.96
N ALA A 85 -2.23 -3.78 -10.65
CA ALA A 85 -2.74 -4.39 -11.88
C ALA A 85 -4.02 -5.20 -11.61
N LYS A 86 -4.01 -6.00 -10.53
CA LYS A 86 -5.17 -6.78 -10.07
C LYS A 86 -6.34 -5.88 -9.70
N TRP A 87 -6.08 -4.81 -8.96
CA TRP A 87 -7.09 -3.84 -8.52
C TRP A 87 -7.72 -3.10 -9.70
N LEU A 88 -6.90 -2.73 -10.69
CA LEU A 88 -7.36 -2.14 -11.96
C LEU A 88 -7.84 -3.20 -12.97
N GLY A 89 -8.05 -4.46 -12.59
CA GLY A 89 -8.58 -5.50 -13.49
C GLY A 89 -7.78 -5.69 -14.79
N CYS A 90 -6.49 -5.38 -14.81
CA CYS A 90 -5.65 -5.43 -16.02
C CYS A 90 -4.40 -6.29 -15.80
N THR A 91 -3.71 -6.64 -16.89
CA THR A 91 -2.47 -7.41 -16.79
C THR A 91 -1.30 -6.53 -16.32
N ARG A 92 -0.32 -7.14 -15.63
CA ARG A 92 0.91 -6.45 -15.22
C ARG A 92 1.69 -5.85 -16.39
N LYS A 93 1.64 -6.51 -17.56
CA LYS A 93 2.24 -6.03 -18.81
C LYS A 93 1.53 -4.77 -19.32
N HIS A 94 0.19 -4.79 -19.37
CA HIS A 94 -0.60 -3.63 -19.77
C HIS A 94 -0.38 -2.44 -18.83
N LEU A 95 -0.41 -2.67 -17.51
CA LEU A 95 -0.09 -1.64 -16.52
C LEU A 95 1.27 -1.00 -16.83
N SER A 96 2.32 -1.80 -17.05
CA SER A 96 3.68 -1.30 -17.27
C SER A 96 3.86 -0.55 -18.59
N GLN A 97 3.27 -1.05 -19.67
CA GLN A 97 3.50 -0.54 -21.03
C GLN A 97 2.52 0.57 -21.43
N SER A 98 1.43 0.74 -20.69
CA SER A 98 0.39 1.71 -21.03
C SER A 98 0.15 2.67 -19.88
N LEU A 99 -0.40 2.20 -18.76
CA LEU A 99 -0.86 3.07 -17.68
C LEU A 99 0.30 3.81 -16.98
N LEU A 100 1.36 3.11 -16.61
CA LEU A 100 2.54 3.73 -15.95
C LEU A 100 3.33 4.68 -16.86
N MET A 101 3.11 4.61 -18.18
CA MET A 101 3.76 5.49 -19.15
C MET A 101 2.97 6.78 -19.39
N ARG A 102 1.74 6.89 -18.86
CA ARG A 102 0.96 8.10 -19.04
C ARG A 102 1.55 9.23 -18.19
N PRO A 103 1.69 10.44 -18.74
CA PRO A 103 2.24 11.58 -18.00
C PRO A 103 1.34 12.05 -16.85
N ASP A 104 0.04 11.71 -16.91
CA ASP A 104 -0.95 12.06 -15.90
C ASP A 104 -1.16 10.96 -14.84
N PHE A 105 -0.45 9.83 -14.94
CA PHE A 105 -0.59 8.74 -13.97
C PHE A 105 0.05 9.12 -12.63
N PRO A 106 -0.58 8.78 -11.48
CA PRO A 106 -0.02 9.13 -10.17
C PRO A 106 1.40 8.59 -9.98
N PRO A 107 2.34 9.40 -9.46
CA PRO A 107 3.65 8.90 -9.12
C PRO A 107 3.54 7.87 -7.98
N PRO A 108 4.46 6.89 -7.91
CA PRO A 108 4.50 5.98 -6.78
C PRO A 108 4.79 6.75 -5.49
N PHE A 109 4.03 6.45 -4.45
CA PHE A 109 4.27 6.96 -3.10
C PHE A 109 5.62 6.51 -2.55
N LEU A 110 5.97 5.24 -2.82
CA LEU A 110 7.27 4.69 -2.47
C LEU A 110 7.96 4.16 -3.72
N TYR A 111 9.10 4.77 -4.04
CA TYR A 111 9.95 4.36 -5.14
C TYR A 111 11.28 3.85 -4.59
N ALA A 112 11.51 2.56 -4.74
CA ALA A 112 12.76 1.91 -4.37
C ALA A 112 13.58 1.52 -5.59
N SER A 113 12.92 0.99 -6.61
CA SER A 113 13.51 0.62 -7.90
C SER A 113 12.41 0.52 -8.95
N GLN A 114 12.75 0.25 -10.21
CA GLN A 114 11.74 0.01 -11.24
C GLN A 114 10.84 -1.20 -10.94
N ARG A 115 11.32 -2.19 -10.19
CA ARG A 115 10.50 -3.36 -9.80
C ARG A 115 9.77 -3.16 -8.47
N MET A 116 10.32 -2.34 -7.58
CA MET A 116 9.77 -2.09 -6.25
C MET A 116 9.23 -0.65 -6.20
N ARG A 117 7.94 -0.54 -6.53
CA ARG A 117 7.17 0.69 -6.54
C ARG A 117 5.83 0.42 -5.91
N TRP A 118 5.39 1.34 -5.07
CA TRP A 118 4.12 1.26 -4.38
C TRP A 118 3.33 2.56 -4.57
N TRP A 119 2.04 2.41 -4.81
CA TRP A 119 1.08 3.49 -4.94
C TRP A 119 0.08 3.43 -3.80
N ARG A 120 -0.41 4.57 -3.35
CA ARG A 120 -1.60 4.58 -2.52
C ARG A 120 -2.82 4.30 -3.38
N ALA A 121 -3.68 3.40 -2.93
CA ALA A 121 -4.95 3.10 -3.59
C ALA A 121 -5.81 4.37 -3.71
N SER A 122 -5.77 5.28 -2.71
CA SER A 122 -6.46 6.56 -2.75
C SER A 122 -6.04 7.45 -3.92
N ASP A 123 -4.73 7.53 -4.19
CA ASP A 123 -4.17 8.42 -5.21
C ASP A 123 -4.56 7.90 -6.60
N VAL A 124 -4.51 6.58 -6.80
CA VAL A 124 -4.95 5.93 -8.04
C VAL A 124 -6.48 6.03 -8.18
N GLN A 125 -7.24 5.86 -7.10
CA GLN A 125 -8.70 6.01 -7.14
C GLN A 125 -9.12 7.42 -7.51
N ALA A 126 -8.47 8.45 -6.94
CA ALA A 126 -8.72 9.85 -7.28
C ALA A 126 -8.44 10.12 -8.76
N TRP A 127 -7.34 9.59 -9.28
CA TRP A 127 -7.01 9.66 -10.71
C TRP A 127 -8.05 8.94 -11.59
N CYS A 128 -8.48 7.73 -11.24
CA CYS A 128 -9.53 7.02 -11.98
C CYS A 128 -10.84 7.82 -12.03
N LYS A 129 -11.21 8.47 -10.92
CA LYS A 129 -12.40 9.35 -10.85
C LYS A 129 -12.24 10.57 -11.76
N ASP A 130 -11.10 11.25 -11.72
CA ASP A 130 -10.78 12.40 -12.58
C ASP A 130 -10.85 12.05 -14.08
N LYS A 131 -10.35 10.87 -14.46
CA LYS A 131 -10.37 10.39 -15.85
C LYS A 131 -11.69 9.77 -16.30
N GLY A 132 -12.73 9.77 -15.45
CA GLY A 132 -14.02 9.14 -15.76
C GLY A 132 -13.94 7.61 -15.91
N MET A 133 -12.87 6.98 -15.42
CA MET A 133 -12.65 5.52 -15.47
C MET A 133 -13.43 4.76 -14.38
N ALA A 134 -14.25 5.47 -13.60
CA ALA A 134 -14.90 4.98 -12.39
C ALA A 134 -15.93 3.85 -12.59
N ALA A 135 -16.37 3.57 -13.82
CA ALA A 135 -17.36 2.51 -14.07
C ALA A 135 -16.76 1.13 -14.36
N GLU A 136 -15.54 1.05 -14.90
CA GLU A 136 -14.93 -0.23 -15.32
C GLU A 136 -14.01 -0.85 -14.27
N PHE A 137 -13.42 -0.03 -13.38
CA PHE A 137 -12.42 -0.48 -12.40
C PHE A 137 -12.89 -0.44 -10.94
N ALA A 138 -14.09 0.10 -10.67
CA ALA A 138 -14.67 0.17 -9.32
C ALA A 138 -15.40 -1.13 -8.89
N ALA A 139 -15.30 -2.21 -9.67
CA ALA A 139 -15.83 -3.51 -9.28
C ALA A 139 -14.68 -4.45 -8.84
N PRO A 140 -14.35 -4.53 -7.53
CA PRO A 140 -13.78 -5.76 -7.03
C PRO A 140 -14.87 -6.83 -7.10
N LEU A 141 -14.67 -7.85 -7.94
CA LEU A 141 -15.29 -9.18 -7.79
C LEU A 141 -16.83 -9.30 -7.97
N ALA A 142 -17.43 -8.74 -9.04
CA ALA A 142 -18.81 -9.07 -9.43
C ALA A 142 -18.96 -9.67 -10.85
N ARG A 143 -17.88 -10.21 -11.42
CA ARG A 143 -17.94 -11.02 -12.64
C ARG A 143 -17.13 -12.32 -12.49
N SER A 144 -17.64 -13.20 -11.66
CA SER A 144 -17.42 -14.64 -11.79
C SER A 144 -18.66 -15.31 -11.22
N HIS A 145 -19.63 -15.49 -12.12
CA HIS A 145 -20.74 -16.46 -12.15
C HIS A 145 -21.87 -15.87 -13.02
N VAL A 146 -21.54 -15.60 -14.29
CA VAL A 146 -22.50 -15.87 -15.36
C VAL A 146 -21.87 -17.03 -16.10
N VAL A 147 -22.24 -18.25 -15.69
CA VAL A 147 -22.18 -19.39 -16.57
C VAL A 147 -23.50 -19.32 -17.31
N ASP A 148 -23.49 -18.70 -18.49
CA ASP A 148 -24.59 -18.81 -19.44
C ASP A 148 -24.72 -20.28 -19.85
N GLY A 149 -25.94 -20.81 -19.69
CA GLY A 149 -26.56 -21.99 -20.32
C GLY A 149 -25.72 -23.15 -20.84
N VAL A 150 -26.02 -24.36 -20.35
CA VAL A 150 -26.96 -25.33 -20.99
C VAL A 150 -27.59 -26.18 -19.90
#